data_AF-A0AAV7F423-F1
#
_entry.id   AF-A0AAV7F423-F1
#
_cell.length_a   1.000
_cell.length_b   1.000
_cell.length_c   1.000
_cell.angle_alpha   90.00
_cell.angle_beta   90.00
_cell.angle_gamma   90.00
#
_symmetry.space_group_name_H-M   'P 1'
#
loop_
_entity.id
_entity.type
_entity.pdbx_description
1 polymer ?
#
loop_
_entity_poly.entity_id
_entity_poly.type
_entity_poly.pdbx_seq_one_letter_code
_entity_poly.pdbx_strand_id
1 'polypeptide(L)'
;MSSMLQEPPTEVCSNLSLSDTLLHPLLVSANRESLDESLAVLLDASKSATGRSNLASKRALANVLLAGNEHLVDVWDHFFPLGFVEVAKVRDKGVCDLLCRILYTLCRGDDRRLSRIGGDQGVMIITEIISTASTAGFEGDYLPWLLSKICYEATFFNQLFVQLSSTNSSRYRSDNVRDVLFSRDQVFLLSLLSRIHEQVVSGYFGLAVLQILKKASTDIHATSCPSTIDTLAVEILEYTLIILRDICAHVWQDGQSRDSPSAVELLLSSGLLNFLLDLLRQLEPPKIVKKSRPQELNQGKIHCPYKGYRGDIVSVIANCAFRRQDEIRQQNGILLLLEQCVVVEGNPFLREKGLWAVRNLLEGNEENQREVAELELQGTVDTPEVTDLGMRVEVDPGSGRAKLVNVSSSKSEEIDGICYCSTLFALRVACEWLRS
;
A
#
# COMPACT_ATOMS: atom_id res chain seq x y z
N MET A 1 11.03 -5.39 -7.91
CA MET A 1 10.35 -4.81 -9.08
C MET A 1 9.18 -5.71 -9.42
N SER A 2 8.02 -5.43 -8.81
CA SER A 2 6.78 -6.15 -9.11
C SER A 2 6.21 -5.56 -10.40
N SER A 3 5.79 -6.39 -11.36
CA SER A 3 5.18 -5.91 -12.60
C SER A 3 3.89 -5.15 -12.27
N MET A 4 3.84 -3.88 -12.68
CA MET A 4 2.73 -2.97 -12.42
C MET A 4 1.56 -3.26 -13.36
N LEU A 5 0.32 -3.17 -12.86
CA LEU A 5 -0.89 -3.42 -13.63
C LEU A 5 -1.47 -2.10 -14.14
N GLN A 6 -1.58 -1.94 -15.47
CA GLN A 6 -2.28 -0.83 -16.13
C GLN A 6 -3.53 -1.37 -16.85
N GLU A 7 -4.64 -0.62 -16.80
CA GLU A 7 -5.89 -0.99 -17.50
C GLU A 7 -5.69 -0.92 -19.03
N PRO A 8 -6.25 -1.86 -19.82
CA PRO A 8 -6.22 -1.78 -21.28
C PRO A 8 -7.10 -0.64 -21.82
N PRO A 9 -6.67 0.04 -22.90
CA PRO A 9 -7.41 1.14 -23.51
C PRO A 9 -8.79 0.71 -24.05
N THR A 10 -9.69 1.70 -24.15
CA THR A 10 -11.14 1.60 -24.34
C THR A 10 -11.63 0.84 -25.58
N GLU A 11 -10.77 0.48 -26.53
CA GLU A 11 -11.17 -0.07 -27.84
C GLU A 11 -10.84 -1.55 -28.09
N VAL A 12 -10.28 -2.30 -27.14
CA VAL A 12 -9.77 -3.68 -27.42
C VAL A 12 -10.67 -4.78 -26.86
N CYS A 13 -11.98 -4.74 -27.12
CA CYS A 13 -12.87 -5.88 -26.86
C CYS A 13 -13.70 -6.30 -28.08
N SER A 14 -13.20 -6.06 -29.29
CA SER A 14 -13.84 -6.52 -30.53
C SER A 14 -13.10 -7.64 -31.27
N ASN A 15 -11.88 -8.05 -30.87
CA ASN A 15 -11.11 -9.02 -31.65
C ASN A 15 -10.34 -10.06 -30.81
N LEU A 16 -11.05 -10.94 -30.11
CA LEU A 16 -10.52 -12.26 -29.75
C LEU A 16 -11.29 -13.31 -30.55
N SER A 17 -10.88 -13.54 -31.80
CA SER A 17 -11.37 -14.67 -32.58
C SER A 17 -10.82 -15.97 -31.97
N LEU A 18 -11.57 -16.58 -31.05
CA LEU A 18 -11.44 -18.01 -30.82
C LEU A 18 -11.83 -18.71 -32.13
N SER A 19 -10.95 -19.55 -32.67
CA SER A 19 -11.13 -20.18 -33.98
C SER A 19 -12.48 -20.92 -34.05
N ASP A 20 -13.14 -20.89 -35.21
CA ASP A 20 -14.44 -21.56 -35.45
C ASP A 20 -14.44 -23.06 -35.09
N THR A 21 -13.26 -23.67 -35.10
CA THR A 21 -13.01 -25.05 -34.68
C THR A 21 -13.22 -25.31 -33.17
N LEU A 22 -13.14 -24.28 -32.31
CA LEU A 22 -13.42 -24.39 -30.87
C LEU A 22 -14.87 -24.03 -30.54
N LEU A 23 -15.51 -23.15 -31.31
CA LEU A 23 -16.90 -22.70 -31.12
C LEU A 23 -17.93 -23.79 -31.43
N HIS A 24 -17.72 -24.57 -32.50
CA HIS A 24 -18.71 -25.53 -32.98
C HIS A 24 -18.96 -26.72 -32.03
N PRO A 25 -17.95 -27.35 -31.40
CA PRO A 25 -18.18 -28.42 -30.43
C PRO A 25 -18.79 -27.92 -29.10
N LEU A 26 -18.55 -26.64 -28.77
CA LEU A 26 -19.04 -26.00 -27.54
C LEU A 26 -20.54 -25.70 -27.60
N LEU A 27 -21.04 -25.21 -28.75
CA LEU A 27 -22.48 -24.99 -28.99
C LEU A 27 -23.25 -26.31 -29.07
N VAL A 28 -22.67 -27.35 -29.66
CA VAL A 28 -23.29 -28.69 -29.75
C VAL A 28 -23.39 -29.38 -28.36
N SER A 29 -22.51 -29.03 -27.41
CA SER A 29 -22.54 -29.58 -26.05
C SER A 29 -23.59 -28.94 -25.13
N ALA A 30 -24.13 -27.78 -25.50
CA ALA A 30 -25.11 -27.00 -24.74
C ALA A 30 -26.56 -27.30 -25.12
N ASN A 31 -26.84 -28.48 -25.68
CA ASN A 31 -28.08 -28.85 -26.35
C ASN A 31 -29.35 -28.66 -25.48
N ARG A 32 -30.03 -27.50 -25.52
CA ARG A 32 -31.47 -27.23 -25.24
C ARG A 32 -31.98 -25.90 -25.84
N GLU A 33 -33.28 -25.82 -26.11
CA GLU A 33 -33.95 -24.89 -27.05
C GLU A 33 -34.30 -23.48 -26.51
N SER A 34 -33.87 -23.08 -25.30
CA SER A 34 -33.92 -21.65 -24.91
C SER A 34 -32.92 -21.29 -23.79
N LEU A 35 -32.52 -20.01 -23.75
CA LEU A 35 -31.65 -19.42 -22.72
C LEU A 35 -32.24 -19.61 -21.31
N ASP A 36 -33.58 -19.55 -21.17
CA ASP A 36 -34.28 -19.73 -19.91
C ASP A 36 -34.15 -21.17 -19.36
N GLU A 37 -34.19 -22.18 -20.22
CA GLU A 37 -33.94 -23.56 -19.81
C GLU A 37 -32.47 -23.78 -19.41
N SER A 38 -31.54 -23.11 -20.10
CA SER A 38 -30.12 -23.15 -19.77
C SER A 38 -29.84 -22.50 -18.41
N LEU A 39 -30.40 -21.33 -18.14
CA LEU A 39 -30.28 -20.63 -16.85
C LEU A 39 -30.94 -21.40 -15.70
N ALA A 40 -32.11 -22.01 -15.94
CA ALA A 40 -32.78 -22.85 -14.94
C ALA A 40 -31.97 -24.10 -14.57
N VAL A 41 -31.33 -24.75 -15.55
CA VAL A 41 -30.42 -25.89 -15.32
C VAL A 41 -29.15 -25.46 -14.60
N LEU A 42 -28.62 -24.26 -14.91
CA LEU A 42 -27.47 -23.68 -14.20
C LEU A 42 -27.81 -23.40 -12.72
N LEU A 43 -28.99 -22.84 -12.43
CA LEU A 43 -29.47 -22.65 -11.05
C LEU A 43 -29.74 -23.96 -10.30
N ASP A 44 -30.23 -25.00 -10.98
CA ASP A 44 -30.48 -26.28 -10.33
C ASP A 44 -29.18 -27.05 -10.08
N ALA A 45 -28.23 -26.97 -11.02
CA ALA A 45 -26.88 -27.48 -10.85
C ALA A 45 -26.12 -26.76 -9.71
N SER A 46 -26.28 -25.43 -9.56
CA SER A 46 -25.60 -24.68 -8.50
C SER A 46 -26.06 -25.04 -7.08
N LYS A 47 -27.19 -25.74 -6.91
CA LYS A 47 -27.70 -26.20 -5.59
C LYS A 47 -26.97 -27.41 -5.04
N SER A 48 -26.27 -28.18 -5.88
CA SER A 48 -25.54 -29.39 -5.43
C SER A 48 -24.03 -29.16 -5.49
N ALA A 49 -23.25 -29.76 -4.59
CA ALA A 49 -21.79 -29.62 -4.60
C ALA A 49 -21.15 -30.14 -5.91
N THR A 50 -21.70 -31.21 -6.48
CA THR A 50 -21.32 -31.80 -7.77
C THR A 50 -21.76 -30.93 -8.95
N GLY A 51 -22.97 -30.37 -8.90
CA GLY A 51 -23.45 -29.46 -9.93
C GLY A 51 -22.74 -28.10 -9.91
N ARG A 52 -22.29 -27.61 -8.75
CA ARG A 52 -21.37 -26.45 -8.63
C ARG A 52 -20.03 -26.70 -9.31
N SER A 53 -19.46 -27.90 -9.18
CA SER A 53 -18.25 -28.33 -9.91
C SER A 53 -18.49 -28.43 -11.44
N ASN A 54 -19.70 -28.80 -11.87
CA ASN A 54 -20.09 -28.81 -13.28
C ASN A 54 -20.45 -27.41 -13.83
N LEU A 55 -21.00 -26.51 -13.01
CA LEU A 55 -21.24 -25.10 -13.34
C LEU A 55 -19.93 -24.33 -13.51
N ALA A 56 -18.98 -24.69 -12.63
CA ALA A 56 -17.58 -24.35 -12.66
C ALA A 56 -16.81 -24.96 -13.83
N SER A 57 -17.44 -25.79 -14.66
CA SER A 57 -16.83 -26.11 -15.94
C SER A 57 -16.73 -24.80 -16.72
N LYS A 58 -15.49 -24.33 -16.92
CA LYS A 58 -15.09 -23.07 -17.57
C LYS A 58 -15.95 -22.69 -18.78
N ARG A 59 -16.55 -23.68 -19.45
CA ARG A 59 -17.42 -23.56 -20.63
C ARG A 59 -18.69 -22.73 -20.41
N ALA A 60 -19.47 -22.93 -19.34
CA ALA A 60 -20.77 -22.24 -19.22
C ALA A 60 -20.61 -20.73 -19.03
N LEU A 61 -19.76 -20.33 -18.07
CA LEU A 61 -19.42 -18.92 -17.83
C LEU A 61 -18.62 -18.31 -18.99
N ALA A 62 -17.80 -19.10 -19.71
CA ALA A 62 -17.12 -18.61 -20.92
C ALA A 62 -18.10 -18.39 -22.07
N ASN A 63 -19.11 -19.25 -22.24
CA ASN A 63 -20.16 -19.08 -23.25
C ASN A 63 -20.95 -17.78 -23.02
N VAL A 64 -21.24 -17.44 -21.77
CA VAL A 64 -21.87 -16.17 -21.38
C VAL A 64 -21.02 -14.96 -21.81
N LEU A 65 -19.71 -15.00 -21.59
CA LEU A 65 -18.81 -13.92 -22.05
C LEU A 65 -18.72 -13.82 -23.58
N LEU A 66 -18.85 -14.93 -24.29
CA LEU A 66 -18.77 -14.97 -25.76
C LEU A 66 -20.07 -14.52 -26.43
N ALA A 67 -21.21 -14.63 -25.75
CA ALA A 67 -22.52 -14.32 -26.32
C ALA A 67 -22.78 -12.80 -26.50
N GLY A 68 -22.04 -11.94 -25.76
CA GLY A 68 -22.13 -10.48 -25.90
C GLY A 68 -22.86 -9.76 -24.75
N ASN A 69 -22.88 -8.43 -24.79
CA ASN A 69 -23.30 -7.58 -23.66
C ASN A 69 -24.79 -7.72 -23.28
N GLU A 70 -25.68 -7.98 -24.24
CA GLU A 70 -27.11 -8.14 -23.96
C GLU A 70 -27.37 -9.35 -23.05
N HIS A 71 -26.73 -10.47 -23.32
CA HIS A 71 -26.84 -11.68 -22.49
C HIS A 71 -26.19 -11.54 -21.11
N LEU A 72 -25.17 -10.68 -20.98
CA LEU A 72 -24.59 -10.39 -19.67
C LEU A 72 -25.62 -9.69 -18.76
N VAL A 73 -26.48 -8.82 -19.30
CA VAL A 73 -27.55 -8.17 -18.54
C VAL A 73 -28.56 -9.19 -18.01
N ASP A 74 -28.99 -10.14 -18.85
CA ASP A 74 -29.91 -11.21 -18.42
C ASP A 74 -29.27 -12.09 -17.33
N VAL A 75 -27.98 -12.39 -17.47
CA VAL A 75 -27.22 -13.13 -16.45
C VAL A 75 -27.16 -12.34 -15.14
N TRP A 76 -26.96 -11.03 -15.19
CA TRP A 76 -27.01 -10.19 -13.99
C TRP A 76 -28.36 -10.28 -13.30
N ASP A 77 -29.46 -10.08 -14.03
CA ASP A 77 -30.81 -10.05 -13.44
C ASP A 77 -31.22 -11.41 -12.86
N HIS A 78 -30.71 -12.50 -13.43
CA HIS A 78 -31.00 -13.85 -12.97
C HIS A 78 -30.09 -14.33 -11.81
N PHE A 79 -28.79 -14.00 -11.83
CA PHE A 79 -27.82 -14.51 -10.85
C PHE A 79 -27.60 -13.58 -9.67
N PHE A 80 -27.87 -12.27 -9.81
CA PHE A 80 -27.61 -11.34 -8.73
C PHE A 80 -28.69 -11.42 -7.63
N PRO A 81 -28.34 -11.48 -6.34
CA PRO A 81 -26.98 -11.63 -5.79
C PRO A 81 -26.57 -13.09 -5.52
N LEU A 82 -27.54 -13.96 -5.22
CA LEU A 82 -27.27 -15.28 -4.62
C LEU A 82 -26.56 -16.25 -5.56
N GLY A 83 -26.88 -16.23 -6.86
CA GLY A 83 -26.23 -17.07 -7.86
C GLY A 83 -24.74 -16.78 -7.94
N PHE A 84 -24.35 -15.50 -7.95
CA PHE A 84 -22.93 -15.12 -7.94
C PHE A 84 -22.22 -15.50 -6.64
N VAL A 85 -22.88 -15.42 -5.49
CA VAL A 85 -22.32 -15.91 -4.22
C VAL A 85 -22.03 -17.42 -4.29
N GLU A 86 -22.96 -18.22 -4.83
CA GLU A 86 -22.77 -19.66 -4.95
C GLU A 86 -21.67 -20.04 -5.94
N VAL A 87 -21.49 -19.26 -7.03
CA VAL A 87 -20.36 -19.41 -7.95
C VAL A 87 -19.04 -19.06 -7.25
N ALA A 88 -19.00 -17.96 -6.49
CA ALA A 88 -17.81 -17.56 -5.75
C ALA A 88 -17.40 -18.60 -4.69
N LYS A 89 -18.35 -19.38 -4.14
CA LYS A 89 -18.12 -20.47 -3.17
C LYS A 89 -17.40 -21.71 -3.73
N VAL A 90 -17.26 -21.84 -5.04
CA VAL A 90 -16.66 -23.03 -5.67
C VAL A 90 -15.19 -23.23 -5.28
N ARG A 91 -14.49 -22.19 -4.82
CA ARG A 91 -13.06 -22.23 -4.43
C ARG A 91 -12.15 -22.75 -5.55
N ASP A 92 -12.52 -22.49 -6.80
CA ASP A 92 -11.69 -22.75 -7.97
C ASP A 92 -11.14 -21.45 -8.55
N LYS A 93 -9.85 -21.46 -8.86
CA LYS A 93 -9.11 -20.34 -9.42
C LYS A 93 -9.69 -19.85 -10.74
N GLY A 94 -9.91 -20.76 -11.70
CA GLY A 94 -10.40 -20.40 -13.03
C GLY A 94 -11.84 -19.88 -13.02
N VAL A 95 -12.67 -20.40 -12.12
CA VAL A 95 -14.03 -19.88 -11.88
C VAL A 95 -13.97 -18.48 -11.27
N CYS A 96 -13.08 -18.26 -10.30
CA CYS A 96 -12.90 -16.96 -9.67
C CYS A 96 -12.51 -15.89 -10.69
N ASP A 97 -11.51 -16.17 -11.54
CA ASP A 97 -11.04 -15.24 -12.58
C ASP A 97 -12.15 -14.89 -13.58
N LEU A 98 -12.92 -15.90 -13.97
CA LEU A 98 -14.00 -15.75 -14.93
C LEU A 98 -15.17 -14.94 -14.36
N LEU A 99 -15.53 -15.20 -13.09
CA LEU A 99 -16.51 -14.42 -12.36
C LEU A 99 -16.07 -12.96 -12.23
N CYS A 100 -14.80 -12.71 -11.86
CA CYS A 100 -14.25 -11.35 -11.78
C CYS A 100 -14.34 -10.63 -13.13
N ARG A 101 -14.02 -11.32 -14.23
CA ARG A 101 -14.13 -10.76 -15.58
C ARG A 101 -15.57 -10.41 -15.95
N ILE A 102 -16.53 -11.30 -15.66
CA ILE A 102 -17.96 -11.06 -15.91
C ILE A 102 -18.43 -9.83 -15.12
N LEU A 103 -18.18 -9.80 -13.81
CA LEU A 103 -18.61 -8.70 -12.94
C LEU A 103 -17.96 -7.38 -13.32
N TYR A 104 -16.67 -7.38 -13.63
CA TYR A 104 -15.96 -6.19 -14.12
C TYR A 104 -16.58 -5.68 -15.42
N THR A 105 -16.79 -6.56 -16.41
CA THR A 105 -17.39 -6.18 -17.70
C THR A 105 -18.79 -5.60 -17.53
N LEU A 106 -19.59 -6.20 -16.64
CA LEU A 106 -20.95 -5.76 -16.33
C LEU A 106 -21.02 -4.41 -15.62
N CYS A 107 -20.04 -4.10 -14.77
CA CYS A 107 -20.01 -2.84 -14.03
C CYS A 107 -19.24 -1.73 -14.75
N ARG A 108 -18.49 -2.06 -15.80
CA ARG A 108 -17.71 -1.09 -16.56
C ARG A 108 -18.64 -0.07 -17.21
N GLY A 109 -18.56 1.18 -16.75
CA GLY A 109 -19.39 2.29 -17.28
C GLY A 109 -20.84 2.29 -16.80
N ASP A 110 -21.20 1.49 -15.80
CA ASP A 110 -22.54 1.44 -15.20
C ASP A 110 -22.48 1.63 -13.68
N ASP A 111 -22.60 2.89 -13.26
CA ASP A 111 -22.55 3.30 -11.85
C ASP A 111 -23.65 2.65 -11.00
N ARG A 112 -24.80 2.30 -11.61
CA ARG A 112 -25.91 1.65 -10.87
C ARG A 112 -25.53 0.22 -10.51
N ARG A 113 -24.95 -0.54 -11.44
CA ARG A 113 -24.47 -1.89 -11.17
C ARG A 113 -23.28 -1.89 -10.23
N LEU A 114 -22.35 -0.95 -10.40
CA LEU A 114 -21.23 -0.78 -9.48
C LEU A 114 -21.73 -0.50 -8.05
N SER A 115 -22.72 0.38 -7.89
CA SER A 115 -23.36 0.64 -6.59
C SER A 115 -24.06 -0.59 -6.01
N ARG A 116 -24.65 -1.46 -6.83
CA ARG A 116 -25.29 -2.71 -6.38
C ARG A 116 -24.26 -3.75 -5.93
N ILE A 117 -23.15 -3.91 -6.67
CA ILE A 117 -22.03 -4.76 -6.24
C ILE A 117 -21.42 -4.25 -4.94
N GLY A 118 -21.32 -2.93 -4.78
CA GLY A 118 -20.74 -2.34 -3.59
C GLY A 118 -21.65 -2.38 -2.36
N GLY A 119 -22.97 -2.36 -2.55
CA GLY A 119 -23.93 -2.38 -1.44
C GLY A 119 -24.08 -3.74 -0.74
N ASP A 120 -25.01 -3.82 0.22
CA ASP A 120 -25.19 -4.94 1.15
C ASP A 120 -25.32 -6.32 0.50
N GLN A 121 -25.97 -6.41 -0.67
CA GLN A 121 -26.15 -7.67 -1.38
C GLN A 121 -24.91 -8.08 -2.17
N GLY A 122 -24.20 -7.10 -2.75
CA GLY A 122 -23.03 -7.35 -3.56
C GLY A 122 -21.76 -7.57 -2.76
N VAL A 123 -21.65 -6.96 -1.57
CA VAL A 123 -20.48 -7.14 -0.68
C VAL A 123 -20.27 -8.62 -0.34
N MET A 124 -21.34 -9.41 -0.20
CA MET A 124 -21.23 -10.86 0.02
C MET A 124 -20.55 -11.59 -1.13
N ILE A 125 -20.82 -11.18 -2.38
CA ILE A 125 -20.18 -11.74 -3.58
C ILE A 125 -18.68 -11.42 -3.54
N ILE A 126 -18.34 -10.15 -3.29
CA ILE A 126 -16.95 -9.69 -3.28
C ILE A 126 -16.16 -10.30 -2.13
N THR A 127 -16.75 -10.41 -0.93
CA THR A 127 -16.16 -11.10 0.22
C THR A 127 -15.82 -12.54 -0.13
N GLU A 128 -16.73 -13.23 -0.81
CA GLU A 128 -16.53 -14.63 -1.18
C GLU A 128 -15.50 -14.81 -2.31
N ILE A 129 -15.47 -13.88 -3.28
CA ILE A 129 -14.43 -13.80 -4.31
C ILE A 129 -13.06 -13.61 -3.67
N ILE A 130 -12.93 -12.67 -2.73
CA ILE A 130 -11.66 -12.40 -2.01
C ILE A 130 -11.23 -13.65 -1.23
N SER A 131 -12.15 -14.30 -0.52
CA SER A 131 -11.87 -15.52 0.23
C SER A 131 -11.40 -16.66 -0.69
N THR A 132 -12.01 -16.81 -1.87
CA THR A 132 -11.57 -17.77 -2.89
C THR A 132 -10.20 -17.41 -3.44
N ALA A 133 -9.99 -16.18 -3.89
CA ALA A 133 -8.72 -15.76 -4.46
C ALA A 133 -7.56 -15.84 -3.44
N SER A 134 -7.82 -15.58 -2.16
CA SER A 134 -6.82 -15.70 -1.09
C SER A 134 -6.42 -17.16 -0.83
N THR A 135 -7.35 -18.11 -0.98
CA THR A 135 -7.11 -19.53 -0.63
C THR A 135 -6.73 -20.41 -1.82
N ALA A 136 -7.41 -20.25 -2.97
CA ALA A 136 -7.19 -21.02 -4.19
C ALA A 136 -6.28 -20.31 -5.20
N GLY A 137 -6.00 -19.01 -4.98
CA GLY A 137 -5.28 -18.16 -5.93
C GLY A 137 -6.17 -17.63 -7.05
N PHE A 138 -5.59 -16.76 -7.89
CA PHE A 138 -6.23 -16.15 -9.06
C PHE A 138 -5.16 -15.94 -10.16
N GLU A 139 -5.56 -15.90 -11.43
CA GLU A 139 -4.74 -15.67 -12.61
C GLU A 139 -5.42 -14.62 -13.50
N GLY A 140 -5.09 -13.35 -13.29
CA GLY A 140 -5.53 -12.27 -14.17
C GLY A 140 -5.68 -10.93 -13.46
N ASP A 141 -5.93 -9.90 -14.26
CA ASP A 141 -5.92 -8.50 -13.80
C ASP A 141 -7.31 -7.98 -13.41
N TYR A 142 -8.37 -8.72 -13.78
CA TYR A 142 -9.76 -8.33 -13.55
C TYR A 142 -10.14 -8.25 -12.08
N LEU A 143 -9.59 -9.10 -11.20
CA LEU A 143 -9.85 -9.01 -9.77
C LEU A 143 -9.29 -7.69 -9.19
N PRO A 144 -8.00 -7.36 -9.35
CA PRO A 144 -7.46 -6.05 -9.00
C PRO A 144 -8.32 -4.90 -9.54
N TRP A 145 -8.64 -4.88 -10.84
CA TRP A 145 -9.42 -3.79 -11.45
C TRP A 145 -10.85 -3.69 -10.91
N LEU A 146 -11.52 -4.82 -10.66
CA LEU A 146 -12.84 -4.81 -10.05
C LEU A 146 -12.77 -4.22 -8.63
N LEU A 147 -11.77 -4.61 -7.84
CA LEU A 147 -11.59 -4.09 -6.49
C LEU A 147 -11.23 -2.60 -6.48
N SER A 148 -10.46 -2.10 -7.44
CA SER A 148 -10.16 -0.66 -7.51
C SER A 148 -11.43 0.17 -7.73
N LYS A 149 -12.31 -0.26 -8.64
CA LYS A 149 -13.61 0.41 -8.87
C LYS A 149 -14.50 0.38 -7.64
N ILE A 150 -14.56 -0.75 -6.93
CA ILE A 150 -15.41 -0.89 -5.75
C ILE A 150 -14.85 -0.12 -4.55
N CYS A 151 -13.52 -0.11 -4.36
CA CYS A 151 -12.89 0.42 -3.15
C CYS A 151 -12.50 1.89 -3.26
N TYR A 152 -12.03 2.36 -4.43
CA TYR A 152 -11.55 3.73 -4.59
C TYR A 152 -12.65 4.71 -4.96
N GLU A 153 -13.54 4.31 -5.88
CA GLU A 153 -14.58 5.18 -6.43
C GLU A 153 -15.84 5.17 -5.57
N ALA A 154 -16.16 4.02 -5.00
CA ALA A 154 -17.41 3.81 -4.31
C ALA A 154 -17.16 3.58 -2.82
N THR A 155 -17.96 4.18 -1.95
CA THR A 155 -17.74 4.29 -0.48
C THR A 155 -17.84 2.96 0.29
N PHE A 156 -17.66 1.82 -0.40
CA PHE A 156 -17.94 0.47 0.08
C PHE A 156 -16.71 -0.23 0.68
N PHE A 157 -15.52 0.37 0.57
CA PHE A 157 -14.30 -0.19 1.16
C PHE A 157 -14.46 -0.54 2.65
N ASN A 158 -15.01 0.37 3.47
CA ASN A 158 -15.19 0.12 4.90
C ASN A 158 -16.12 -1.07 5.17
N GLN A 159 -17.23 -1.16 4.44
CA GLN A 159 -18.18 -2.24 4.58
C GLN A 159 -17.55 -3.59 4.21
N LEU A 160 -16.85 -3.64 3.08
CA LEU A 160 -16.13 -4.83 2.63
C LEU A 160 -15.04 -5.23 3.63
N PHE A 161 -14.25 -4.27 4.10
CA PHE A 161 -13.17 -4.52 5.05
C PHE A 161 -13.68 -5.10 6.37
N VAL A 162 -14.81 -4.62 6.89
CA VAL A 162 -15.46 -5.17 8.09
C VAL A 162 -16.06 -6.56 7.84
N GLN A 163 -16.67 -6.82 6.68
CA GLN A 163 -17.19 -8.14 6.36
C GLN A 163 -16.08 -9.21 6.33
N LEU A 164 -14.90 -8.85 5.80
CA LEU A 164 -13.74 -9.74 5.72
C LEU A 164 -13.13 -10.11 7.08
N SER A 165 -13.37 -9.34 8.15
CA SER A 165 -12.96 -9.77 9.50
C SER A 165 -13.86 -10.88 10.05
N SER A 166 -15.14 -10.87 9.70
CA SER A 166 -16.17 -11.74 10.30
C SER A 166 -16.18 -13.15 9.72
N THR A 167 -15.78 -13.34 8.45
CA THR A 167 -15.77 -14.64 7.75
C THR A 167 -14.75 -15.64 8.29
N ASN A 168 -13.69 -15.18 8.97
CA ASN A 168 -12.64 -16.04 9.51
C ASN A 168 -12.85 -16.42 10.99
N SER A 169 -13.55 -15.59 11.77
CA SER A 169 -13.80 -15.83 13.20
C SER A 169 -14.70 -17.05 13.49
N SER A 170 -15.40 -17.59 12.49
CA SER A 170 -16.25 -18.78 12.64
C SER A 170 -15.55 -20.11 12.30
N ARG A 171 -14.34 -20.09 11.72
CA ARG A 171 -13.68 -21.31 11.22
C ARG A 171 -12.71 -21.96 12.22
N TYR A 172 -12.22 -21.23 13.21
CA TYR A 172 -11.32 -21.76 14.24
C TYR A 172 -11.49 -20.99 15.56
N ARG A 173 -12.59 -21.22 16.30
CA ARG A 173 -12.63 -20.84 17.71
C ARG A 173 -11.91 -21.90 18.53
N SER A 174 -10.66 -21.61 18.88
CA SER A 174 -9.96 -22.24 19.99
C SER A 174 -9.90 -21.21 21.11
N ASP A 175 -10.38 -21.57 22.30
CA ASP A 175 -10.67 -20.67 23.45
C ASP A 175 -9.45 -19.99 24.10
N ASN A 176 -8.26 -19.98 23.47
CA ASN A 176 -7.03 -19.44 24.07
C ASN A 176 -6.15 -18.60 23.13
N VAL A 177 -6.66 -18.14 21.98
CA VAL A 177 -5.87 -17.31 21.05
C VAL A 177 -6.22 -15.84 21.29
N ARG A 178 -5.21 -14.96 21.46
CA ARG A 178 -5.38 -13.50 21.37
C ARG A 178 -6.32 -13.19 20.22
N ASP A 179 -7.30 -12.31 20.43
CA ASP A 179 -8.17 -11.83 19.34
C ASP A 179 -7.29 -11.29 18.21
N VAL A 180 -7.17 -12.06 17.12
CA VAL A 180 -6.37 -11.67 15.96
C VAL A 180 -7.05 -10.43 15.37
N LEU A 181 -6.30 -9.32 15.31
CA LEU A 181 -6.88 -8.00 15.01
C LEU A 181 -7.36 -7.88 13.56
N PHE A 182 -6.70 -8.61 12.66
CA PHE A 182 -6.97 -8.61 11.22
C PHE A 182 -7.06 -10.03 10.67
N SER A 183 -7.82 -10.20 9.59
CA SER A 183 -7.92 -11.49 8.89
C SER A 183 -6.98 -11.56 7.69
N ARG A 184 -6.63 -12.79 7.27
CA ARG A 184 -5.86 -13.00 6.03
C ARG A 184 -6.53 -12.40 4.80
N ASP A 185 -7.85 -12.41 4.75
CA ASP A 185 -8.60 -11.85 3.63
C ASP A 185 -8.52 -10.30 3.60
N GLN A 186 -8.44 -9.65 4.77
CA GLN A 186 -8.19 -8.20 4.87
C GLN A 186 -6.78 -7.83 4.39
N VAL A 187 -5.77 -8.59 4.82
CA VAL A 187 -4.39 -8.42 4.33
C VAL A 187 -4.33 -8.61 2.82
N PHE A 188 -4.97 -9.66 2.30
CA PHE A 188 -5.01 -9.96 0.88
C PHE A 188 -5.67 -8.83 0.07
N LEU A 189 -6.79 -8.26 0.54
CA LEU A 189 -7.43 -7.11 -0.10
C LEU A 189 -6.48 -5.91 -0.20
N LEU A 190 -5.84 -5.51 0.90
CA LEU A 190 -4.89 -4.38 0.88
C LEU A 190 -3.68 -4.68 0.00
N SER A 191 -3.20 -5.92 -0.02
CA SER A 191 -2.12 -6.33 -0.91
C SER A 191 -2.47 -6.11 -2.38
N LEU A 192 -3.72 -6.36 -2.79
CA LEU A 192 -4.17 -6.14 -4.16
C LEU A 192 -4.27 -4.66 -4.48
N LEU A 193 -4.90 -3.88 -3.58
CA LEU A 193 -5.07 -2.44 -3.77
C LEU A 193 -3.72 -1.70 -3.82
N SER A 194 -2.76 -2.08 -2.98
CA SER A 194 -1.40 -1.50 -2.97
C SER A 194 -0.60 -1.70 -4.27
N ARG A 195 -1.06 -2.58 -5.18
CA ARG A 195 -0.43 -2.83 -6.48
C ARG A 195 -1.04 -2.02 -7.62
N ILE A 196 -2.13 -1.29 -7.36
CA ILE A 196 -2.89 -0.57 -8.38
C ILE A 196 -2.63 0.93 -8.24
N HIS A 197 -2.19 1.54 -9.33
CA HIS A 197 -2.04 2.98 -9.41
C HIS A 197 -3.29 3.62 -10.03
N GLU A 198 -4.22 4.06 -9.19
CA GLU A 198 -5.43 4.74 -9.63
C GLU A 198 -5.24 6.26 -9.57
N GLN A 199 -5.53 6.98 -10.65
CA GLN A 199 -5.34 8.43 -10.70
C GLN A 199 -6.36 9.21 -9.85
N VAL A 200 -7.51 8.59 -9.56
CA VAL A 200 -8.61 9.22 -8.80
C VAL A 200 -9.01 8.32 -7.65
N VAL A 201 -8.64 8.74 -6.44
CA VAL A 201 -8.97 8.04 -5.20
C VAL A 201 -9.87 8.94 -4.35
N SER A 202 -10.95 8.39 -3.80
CA SER A 202 -11.83 9.14 -2.91
C SER A 202 -11.14 9.48 -1.58
N GLY A 203 -11.41 10.66 -1.04
CA GLY A 203 -10.90 11.06 0.28
C GLY A 203 -11.34 10.13 1.40
N TYR A 204 -12.57 9.61 1.33
CA TYR A 204 -13.09 8.64 2.29
C TYR A 204 -12.29 7.33 2.32
N PHE A 205 -11.85 6.85 1.16
CA PHE A 205 -10.96 5.69 1.09
C PHE A 205 -9.62 5.98 1.78
N GLY A 206 -8.99 7.13 1.47
CA GLY A 206 -7.74 7.53 2.13
C GLY A 206 -7.89 7.59 3.66
N LEU A 207 -8.97 8.19 4.16
CA LEU A 207 -9.28 8.25 5.59
C LEU A 207 -9.45 6.86 6.19
N ALA A 208 -10.15 5.95 5.52
CA ALA A 208 -10.31 4.58 5.98
C ALA A 208 -8.95 3.86 6.12
N VAL A 209 -8.07 4.00 5.12
CA VAL A 209 -6.71 3.45 5.15
C VAL A 209 -5.89 4.04 6.30
N LEU A 210 -5.99 5.35 6.55
CA LEU A 210 -5.34 5.99 7.70
C LEU A 210 -5.84 5.42 9.05
N GLN A 211 -7.14 5.17 9.19
CA GLN A 211 -7.66 4.57 10.43
C GLN A 211 -7.17 3.13 10.62
N ILE A 212 -7.08 2.35 9.53
CA ILE A 212 -6.51 1.00 9.56
C ILE A 212 -5.03 1.04 9.97
N LEU A 213 -4.24 1.96 9.39
CA LEU A 213 -2.84 2.18 9.76
C LEU A 213 -2.72 2.47 11.27
N LYS A 214 -3.50 3.45 11.78
CA LYS A 214 -3.51 3.82 13.20
C LYS A 214 -3.82 2.62 14.10
N LYS A 215 -4.84 1.84 13.74
CA LYS A 215 -5.24 0.64 14.48
C LYS A 215 -4.13 -0.43 14.47
N ALA A 216 -3.51 -0.70 13.33
CA ALA A 216 -2.42 -1.65 13.23
C ALA A 216 -1.18 -1.19 14.02
N SER A 217 -0.86 0.12 14.01
CA SER A 217 0.26 0.65 14.80
C SER A 217 0.05 0.47 16.30
N THR A 218 -1.17 0.70 16.82
CA THR A 218 -1.44 0.54 18.26
C THR A 218 -1.17 -0.88 18.77
N ASP A 219 -1.43 -1.89 17.94
CA ASP A 219 -1.20 -3.30 18.29
C ASP A 219 0.29 -3.65 18.38
N ILE A 220 1.07 -3.15 17.43
CA ILE A 220 2.52 -3.36 17.42
C ILE A 220 3.18 -2.61 18.58
N HIS A 221 2.73 -1.39 18.88
CA HIS A 221 3.27 -0.60 19.99
C HIS A 221 2.90 -1.17 21.38
N ALA A 222 1.77 -1.87 21.50
CA ALA A 222 1.38 -2.56 22.74
C ALA A 222 2.23 -3.81 23.03
N THR A 223 2.99 -4.32 22.05
CA THR A 223 3.73 -5.57 22.17
C THR A 223 5.20 -5.31 22.52
N SER A 224 5.56 -5.47 23.80
CA SER A 224 6.94 -5.27 24.30
C SER A 224 7.95 -6.33 23.82
N CYS A 225 7.51 -7.42 23.19
CA CYS A 225 8.35 -8.55 22.77
C CYS A 225 8.31 -8.75 21.24
N PRO A 226 9.45 -8.64 20.53
CA PRO A 226 9.53 -8.82 19.08
C PRO A 226 9.02 -10.18 18.56
N SER A 227 9.08 -11.23 19.37
CA SER A 227 8.63 -12.59 19.02
C SER A 227 7.11 -12.80 19.04
N THR A 228 6.34 -11.82 19.52
CA THR A 228 4.87 -11.89 19.65
C THR A 228 4.12 -10.91 18.75
N ILE A 229 4.82 -10.25 17.83
CA ILE A 229 4.20 -9.31 16.88
C ILE A 229 3.28 -10.10 15.94
N ASP A 230 2.02 -9.68 15.84
CA ASP A 230 1.08 -10.26 14.88
C ASP A 230 1.58 -10.01 13.46
N THR A 231 1.92 -11.09 12.74
CA THR A 231 2.42 -11.03 11.38
C THR A 231 1.43 -10.35 10.44
N LEU A 232 0.12 -10.50 10.69
CA LEU A 232 -0.91 -9.86 9.86
C LEU A 232 -0.92 -8.34 10.09
N ALA A 233 -0.78 -7.87 11.34
CA ALA A 233 -0.71 -6.43 11.62
C ALA A 233 0.51 -5.77 10.94
N VAL A 234 1.65 -6.47 10.88
CA VAL A 234 2.84 -6.02 10.15
C VAL A 234 2.56 -5.87 8.66
N GLU A 235 1.92 -6.86 8.04
CA GLU A 235 1.55 -6.79 6.61
C GLU A 235 0.53 -5.66 6.34
N ILE A 236 -0.45 -5.46 7.24
CA ILE A 236 -1.38 -4.33 7.16
C ILE A 236 -0.62 -3.00 7.18
N LEU A 237 0.36 -2.82 8.07
CA LEU A 237 1.17 -1.60 8.10
C LEU A 237 1.90 -1.36 6.77
N GLU A 238 2.52 -2.42 6.22
CA GLU A 238 3.25 -2.32 4.97
C GLU A 238 2.33 -1.86 3.82
N TYR A 239 1.22 -2.56 3.60
CA TYR A 239 0.31 -2.23 2.50
C TYR A 239 -0.39 -0.88 2.69
N THR A 240 -0.78 -0.52 3.91
CA THR A 240 -1.39 0.79 4.17
C THR A 240 -0.42 1.95 3.94
N LEU A 241 0.86 1.82 4.31
CA LEU A 241 1.88 2.84 4.01
C LEU A 241 2.15 2.97 2.51
N ILE A 242 2.15 1.85 1.77
CA ILE A 242 2.28 1.88 0.30
C ILE A 242 1.11 2.63 -0.33
N ILE A 243 -0.12 2.29 0.04
CA ILE A 243 -1.33 2.94 -0.49
C ILE A 243 -1.34 4.43 -0.15
N LEU A 244 -1.03 4.81 1.10
CA LEU A 244 -0.98 6.22 1.51
C LEU A 244 0.12 6.98 0.79
N ARG A 245 1.29 6.36 0.57
CA ARG A 245 2.37 6.96 -0.23
C ARG A 245 1.88 7.30 -1.62
N ASP A 246 1.19 6.36 -2.27
CA ASP A 246 0.73 6.52 -3.65
C ASP A 246 -0.37 7.59 -3.74
N ILE A 247 -1.32 7.61 -2.80
CA ILE A 247 -2.32 8.70 -2.69
C ILE A 247 -1.62 10.06 -2.55
N CYS A 248 -0.60 10.16 -1.68
CA CYS A 248 0.11 11.41 -1.45
C CYS A 248 1.05 11.80 -2.59
N ALA A 249 1.43 10.87 -3.48
CA ALA A 249 2.28 11.14 -4.63
C ALA A 249 1.55 11.88 -5.75
N HIS A 250 0.21 11.86 -5.77
CA HIS A 250 -0.57 12.60 -6.74
C HIS A 250 -0.41 14.10 -6.50
N VAL A 251 0.47 14.68 -7.32
CA VAL A 251 0.80 16.10 -7.37
C VAL A 251 -0.48 16.91 -7.32
N TRP A 252 -0.52 17.88 -6.41
CA TRP A 252 -1.48 18.97 -6.38
C TRP A 252 -1.56 19.57 -7.78
N GLN A 253 -2.51 19.11 -8.61
CA GLN A 253 -2.74 19.70 -9.91
C GLN A 253 -3.36 21.07 -9.65
N ASP A 254 -2.50 22.09 -9.58
CA ASP A 254 -2.89 23.49 -9.53
C ASP A 254 -3.77 23.75 -10.76
N GLY A 255 -5.04 24.09 -10.53
CA GLY A 255 -5.92 24.60 -11.58
C GLY A 255 -7.31 23.98 -11.70
N GLN A 256 -7.68 22.93 -10.95
CA GLN A 256 -9.09 22.50 -10.91
C GLN A 256 -9.82 23.15 -9.73
N SER A 257 -10.74 24.06 -10.04
CA SER A 257 -11.84 24.42 -9.16
C SER A 257 -12.60 23.16 -8.79
N ARG A 258 -12.39 22.62 -7.60
CA ARG A 258 -13.28 21.63 -7.01
C ARG A 258 -13.76 22.18 -5.68
N ASP A 259 -15.08 22.24 -5.52
CA ASP A 259 -15.75 22.63 -4.27
C ASP A 259 -15.49 21.65 -3.11
N SER A 260 -14.69 20.59 -3.33
CA SER A 260 -14.37 19.55 -2.35
C SER A 260 -12.85 19.40 -2.17
N PRO A 261 -12.36 19.23 -0.92
CA PRO A 261 -10.94 18.98 -0.65
C PRO A 261 -10.47 17.69 -1.33
N SER A 262 -9.20 17.67 -1.74
CA SER A 262 -8.55 16.48 -2.29
C SER A 262 -8.42 15.38 -1.23
N ALA A 263 -8.20 14.13 -1.66
CA ALA A 263 -7.93 13.03 -0.73
C ALA A 263 -6.71 13.31 0.17
N VAL A 264 -5.68 13.95 -0.39
CA VAL A 264 -4.47 14.37 0.34
C VAL A 264 -4.82 15.42 1.40
N GLU A 265 -5.61 16.45 1.05
CA GLU A 265 -5.99 17.50 2.01
C GLU A 265 -6.82 16.95 3.18
N LEU A 266 -7.73 16.02 2.91
CA LEU A 266 -8.50 15.32 3.96
C LEU A 266 -7.62 14.48 4.87
N LEU A 267 -6.63 13.77 4.32
CA LEU A 267 -5.65 13.00 5.09
C LEU A 267 -4.82 13.90 6.01
N LEU A 268 -4.31 15.02 5.47
CA LEU A 268 -3.51 15.98 6.23
C LEU A 268 -4.34 16.64 7.34
N SER A 269 -5.56 17.07 7.02
CA SER A 269 -6.53 17.61 7.99
C SER A 269 -6.89 16.60 9.09
N SER A 270 -6.78 15.30 8.80
CA SER A 270 -7.03 14.21 9.76
C SER A 270 -5.77 13.80 10.55
N GLY A 271 -4.70 14.59 10.45
CA GLY A 271 -3.48 14.42 11.23
C GLY A 271 -2.56 13.30 10.74
N LEU A 272 -2.61 12.93 9.45
CA LEU A 272 -1.68 11.95 8.86
C LEU A 272 -0.22 12.30 9.17
N LEU A 273 0.17 13.55 8.90
CA LEU A 273 1.54 14.00 9.02
C LEU A 273 2.05 13.92 10.47
N ASN A 274 1.26 14.42 11.43
CA ASN A 274 1.60 14.35 12.86
C ASN A 274 1.77 12.90 13.31
N PHE A 275 0.84 12.04 12.91
CA PHE A 275 0.90 10.62 13.23
C PHE A 275 2.17 9.95 12.67
N LEU A 276 2.56 10.22 11.42
CA LEU A 276 3.76 9.66 10.81
C LEU A 276 5.06 10.18 11.46
N LEU A 277 5.10 11.47 11.81
CA LEU A 277 6.23 12.05 12.54
C LEU A 277 6.37 11.40 13.93
N ASP A 278 5.27 11.17 14.64
CA ASP A 278 5.27 10.49 15.93
C ASP A 278 5.74 9.03 15.82
N LEU A 279 5.27 8.29 14.81
CA LEU A 279 5.77 6.94 14.52
C LEU A 279 7.29 6.96 14.31
N LEU A 280 7.79 7.92 13.52
CA LEU A 280 9.21 8.03 13.21
C LEU A 280 10.06 8.36 14.46
N ARG A 281 9.55 9.20 15.37
CA ARG A 281 10.19 9.54 16.66
C ARG A 281 10.29 8.35 17.61
N GLN A 282 9.27 7.50 17.63
CA GLN A 282 9.22 6.32 18.49
C GLN A 282 10.20 5.23 18.05
N LEU A 283 10.60 5.23 16.78
CA LEU A 283 11.56 4.26 16.26
C LEU A 283 12.98 4.54 16.79
N GLU A 284 13.69 3.47 17.14
CA GLU A 284 15.11 3.55 17.46
C GLU A 284 15.92 4.22 16.34
N PRO A 285 16.75 5.25 16.62
CA PRO A 285 17.47 5.96 15.57
C PRO A 285 18.38 5.00 14.77
N PRO A 286 18.71 5.31 13.50
CA PRO A 286 19.61 4.48 12.72
C PRO A 286 20.93 4.21 13.45
N LYS A 287 21.51 3.01 13.27
CA LYS A 287 22.68 2.55 14.04
C LYS A 287 23.87 3.53 14.02
N ILE A 288 24.08 4.23 12.91
CA ILE A 288 25.13 5.24 12.75
C ILE A 288 24.86 6.46 13.65
N VAL A 289 23.59 6.85 13.80
CA VAL A 289 23.15 7.94 14.68
C VAL A 289 23.17 7.52 16.16
N LYS A 290 22.89 6.24 16.47
CA LYS A 290 22.93 5.69 17.85
C LYS A 290 24.28 5.87 18.55
N LYS A 291 25.40 5.82 17.82
CA LYS A 291 26.74 5.97 18.39
C LYS A 291 27.08 7.39 18.86
N SER A 292 26.23 8.37 18.52
CA SER A 292 26.46 9.80 18.81
C SER A 292 25.52 10.39 19.86
N ARG A 293 24.75 9.55 20.58
CA ARG A 293 23.82 9.97 21.65
C ARG A 293 24.13 9.29 22.99
N PRO A 294 23.95 9.97 24.14
CA PRO A 294 23.97 9.34 25.45
C PRO A 294 22.96 8.19 25.52
N GLN A 295 23.38 7.05 26.09
CA GLN A 295 22.63 5.79 26.15
C GLN A 295 21.25 5.91 26.83
N GLU A 296 21.05 6.94 27.65
CA GLU A 296 19.85 7.17 28.48
C GLU A 296 18.59 7.57 27.67
N LEU A 297 18.73 8.07 26.43
CA LEU A 297 17.61 8.51 25.59
C LEU A 297 16.91 7.39 24.77
N ASN A 298 17.26 6.13 24.99
CA ASN A 298 16.76 4.99 24.21
C ASN A 298 15.74 4.11 24.94
N GLN A 299 15.40 4.43 26.20
CA GLN A 299 14.36 3.71 26.94
C GLN A 299 12.99 3.96 26.28
N GLY A 300 12.28 2.88 25.91
CA GLY A 300 10.95 2.94 25.31
C GLY A 300 10.91 3.10 23.78
N LYS A 301 12.05 3.03 23.08
CA LYS A 301 12.07 3.05 21.60
C LYS A 301 11.76 1.69 21.00
N ILE A 302 11.13 1.72 19.83
CA ILE A 302 10.52 0.55 19.20
C ILE A 302 11.37 0.13 18.00
N HIS A 303 11.59 -1.19 17.88
CA HIS A 303 12.26 -1.75 16.71
C HIS A 303 11.37 -1.64 15.48
N CYS A 304 11.98 -1.53 14.30
CA CYS A 304 11.21 -1.51 13.05
C CYS A 304 10.42 -2.82 12.90
N PRO A 305 9.09 -2.78 12.68
CA PRO A 305 8.26 -3.98 12.58
C PRO A 305 8.63 -4.86 11.38
N TYR A 306 9.12 -4.23 10.29
CA TYR A 306 9.63 -4.92 9.11
C TYR A 306 10.76 -4.13 8.44
N LYS A 307 11.45 -4.82 7.53
CA LYS A 307 12.55 -4.25 6.73
C LYS A 307 12.00 -3.24 5.72
N GLY A 308 12.34 -1.96 5.87
CA GLY A 308 11.86 -0.89 4.99
C GLY A 308 10.88 0.08 5.64
N TYR A 309 10.27 -0.29 6.78
CA TYR A 309 9.25 0.51 7.50
C TYR A 309 9.60 1.99 7.64
N ARG A 310 10.81 2.28 8.13
CA ARG A 310 11.33 3.65 8.27
C ARG A 310 11.34 4.40 6.93
N GLY A 311 11.75 3.73 5.87
CA GLY A 311 11.76 4.32 4.52
C GLY A 311 10.36 4.57 3.99
N ASP A 312 9.39 3.72 4.30
CA ASP A 312 8.01 3.90 3.85
C ASP A 312 7.37 5.10 4.55
N ILE A 313 7.53 5.23 5.88
CA ILE A 313 7.10 6.42 6.63
C ILE A 313 7.71 7.69 6.03
N VAL A 314 9.03 7.71 5.83
CA VAL A 314 9.73 8.87 5.26
C VAL A 314 9.23 9.20 3.85
N SER A 315 8.85 8.19 3.05
CA SER A 315 8.32 8.42 1.70
C SER A 315 6.96 9.12 1.72
N VAL A 316 6.07 8.72 2.62
CA VAL A 316 4.76 9.38 2.76
C VAL A 316 4.94 10.82 3.25
N ILE A 317 5.82 11.04 4.24
CA ILE A 317 6.14 12.38 4.74
C ILE A 317 6.72 13.25 3.61
N ALA A 318 7.66 12.72 2.81
CA ALA A 318 8.26 13.45 1.70
C ALA A 318 7.20 13.94 0.70
N ASN A 319 6.26 13.07 0.33
CA ASN A 319 5.16 13.41 -0.57
C ASN A 319 4.26 14.52 -0.02
N CYS A 320 4.07 14.56 1.29
CA CYS A 320 3.23 15.55 1.97
C CYS A 320 3.95 16.84 2.35
N ALA A 321 5.29 16.86 2.32
CA ALA A 321 6.08 17.93 2.92
C ALA A 321 5.96 19.26 2.15
N PHE A 322 5.78 19.19 0.83
CA PHE A 322 5.59 20.36 -0.01
C PHE A 322 4.31 21.10 0.40
N ARG A 323 4.40 22.42 0.66
CA ARG A 323 3.33 23.28 1.24
C ARG A 323 2.96 23.06 2.72
N ARG A 324 3.57 22.08 3.41
CA ARG A 324 3.42 21.88 4.87
C ARG A 324 4.75 22.04 5.61
N GLN A 325 5.66 22.77 4.98
CA GLN A 325 7.06 22.93 5.39
C GLN A 325 7.18 23.54 6.79
N ASP A 326 6.37 24.56 7.10
CA ASP A 326 6.39 25.24 8.40
C ASP A 326 5.81 24.39 9.52
N GLU A 327 4.73 23.64 9.25
CA GLU A 327 4.16 22.71 10.24
C GLU A 327 5.17 21.63 10.62
N ILE A 328 5.89 21.08 9.64
CA ILE A 328 6.92 20.07 9.89
C ILE A 328 8.08 20.67 10.69
N ARG A 329 8.52 21.88 10.32
CA ARG A 329 9.58 22.60 11.06
C ARG A 329 9.20 22.84 12.51
N GLN A 330 7.99 23.36 12.77
CA GLN A 330 7.50 23.66 14.13
C GLN A 330 7.47 22.44 15.07
N GLN A 331 7.51 21.23 14.51
CA GLN A 331 7.56 19.97 15.27
C GLN A 331 8.97 19.34 15.31
N ASN A 332 10.01 20.13 15.06
CA ASN A 332 11.40 19.69 14.93
C ASN A 332 11.56 18.57 13.87
N GLY A 333 10.71 18.58 12.84
CA GLY A 333 10.68 17.55 11.81
C GLY A 333 11.87 17.61 10.86
N ILE A 334 12.51 18.79 10.71
CA ILE A 334 13.73 18.96 9.90
C ILE A 334 14.84 18.04 10.43
N LEU A 335 15.22 18.20 11.71
CA LEU A 335 16.22 17.34 12.36
C LEU A 335 15.84 15.86 12.32
N LEU A 336 14.56 15.55 12.58
CA LEU A 336 14.07 14.17 12.53
C LEU A 336 14.24 13.52 11.16
N LEU A 337 14.08 14.27 10.06
CA LEU A 337 14.25 13.76 8.69
C LEU A 337 15.72 13.73 8.27
N LEU A 338 16.54 14.65 8.78
CA LEU A 338 18.01 14.60 8.63
C LEU A 338 18.60 13.31 9.19
N GLU A 339 18.09 12.84 10.32
CA GLU A 339 18.46 11.54 10.91
C GLU A 339 18.25 10.36 9.97
N GLN A 340 17.39 10.50 8.97
CA GLN A 340 17.05 9.42 8.03
C GLN A 340 17.97 9.42 6.81
N CYS A 341 18.81 10.43 6.63
CA CYS A 341 19.68 10.56 5.47
C CYS A 341 20.97 9.74 5.60
N VAL A 342 20.87 8.51 6.08
CA VAL A 342 22.01 7.62 6.34
C VAL A 342 21.84 6.29 5.63
N VAL A 343 22.95 5.67 5.25
CA VAL A 343 22.95 4.33 4.68
C VAL A 343 22.67 3.33 5.80
N VAL A 344 21.64 2.50 5.62
CA VAL A 344 21.26 1.47 6.59
C VAL A 344 21.20 0.13 5.90
N GLU A 345 21.86 -0.86 6.49
CA GLU A 345 21.78 -2.24 6.02
C GLU A 345 20.33 -2.69 5.97
N GLY A 346 19.92 -3.19 4.81
CA GLY A 346 18.56 -3.64 4.59
C GLY A 346 17.53 -2.54 4.28
N ASN A 347 17.92 -1.27 4.22
CA ASN A 347 17.07 -0.21 3.68
C ASN A 347 17.87 0.65 2.68
N PRO A 348 18.15 0.12 1.48
CA PRO A 348 19.09 0.73 0.54
C PRO A 348 18.64 2.09 0.00
N PHE A 349 17.35 2.43 0.10
CA PHE A 349 16.79 3.69 -0.40
C PHE A 349 16.47 4.70 0.71
N LEU A 350 16.77 4.38 1.98
CA LEU A 350 16.42 5.25 3.10
C LEU A 350 17.07 6.63 2.98
N ARG A 351 18.36 6.64 2.61
CA ARG A 351 19.13 7.87 2.45
C ARG A 351 18.51 8.78 1.39
N GLU A 352 18.19 8.22 0.22
CA GLU A 352 17.63 8.95 -0.91
C GLU A 352 16.23 9.48 -0.59
N LYS A 353 15.40 8.66 0.08
CA LYS A 353 14.07 9.05 0.56
C LYS A 353 14.17 10.18 1.60
N GLY A 354 15.14 10.11 2.52
CA GLY A 354 15.41 11.18 3.49
C GLY A 354 15.84 12.48 2.82
N LEU A 355 16.79 12.41 1.88
CA LEU A 355 17.24 13.57 1.11
C LEU A 355 16.10 14.20 0.31
N TRP A 356 15.21 13.38 -0.26
CA TRP A 356 14.03 13.89 -0.96
C TRP A 356 13.06 14.60 -0.02
N ALA A 357 12.79 14.06 1.17
CA ALA A 357 11.98 14.72 2.19
C ALA A 357 12.56 16.08 2.59
N VAL A 358 13.87 16.13 2.84
CA VAL A 358 14.56 17.37 3.22
C VAL A 358 14.54 18.37 2.07
N ARG A 359 14.78 17.94 0.82
CA ARG A 359 14.63 18.83 -0.34
C ARG A 359 13.25 19.47 -0.37
N ASN A 360 12.18 18.68 -0.26
CA ASN A 360 10.81 19.18 -0.28
C ASN A 360 10.53 20.15 0.88
N LEU A 361 11.21 20.00 2.02
CA LEU A 361 11.13 20.94 3.15
C LEU A 361 11.83 22.27 2.92
N LEU A 362 12.89 22.29 2.11
CA LEU A 362 13.73 23.48 1.89
C LEU A 362 13.37 24.24 0.62
N GLU A 363 12.73 23.57 -0.35
CA GLU A 363 12.32 24.13 -1.63
C GLU A 363 11.45 25.39 -1.43
N GLY A 364 11.98 26.57 -1.76
CA GLY A 364 11.26 27.85 -1.65
C GLY A 364 10.95 28.33 -0.22
N ASN A 365 11.48 27.71 0.84
CA ASN A 365 11.23 28.10 2.23
C ASN A 365 12.51 28.62 2.92
N GLU A 366 12.64 29.94 3.01
CA GLU A 366 13.83 30.60 3.58
C GLU A 366 14.03 30.32 5.08
N GLU A 367 12.95 30.18 5.86
CA GLU A 367 13.05 29.90 7.30
C GLU A 367 13.61 28.51 7.54
N ASN A 368 13.13 27.51 6.80
CA ASN A 368 13.66 26.15 6.87
C ASN A 368 15.12 26.09 6.41
N GLN A 369 15.47 26.82 5.34
CA GLN A 369 16.86 26.92 4.87
C GLN A 369 17.78 27.57 5.90
N ARG A 370 17.29 28.58 6.63
CA ARG A 370 18.04 29.23 7.70
C ARG A 370 18.31 28.27 8.85
N GLU A 371 17.29 27.54 9.31
CA GLU A 371 17.43 26.55 10.38
C GLU A 371 18.48 25.49 10.03
N VAL A 372 18.49 24.99 8.78
CA VAL A 372 19.52 24.04 8.32
C VAL A 372 20.90 24.69 8.18
N ALA A 373 20.98 25.96 7.76
CA ALA A 373 22.26 26.67 7.63
C ALA A 373 22.92 26.93 9.00
N GLU A 374 22.13 27.13 10.04
CA GLU A 374 22.56 27.30 11.43
C GLU A 374 23.07 26.01 12.08
N LEU A 375 22.86 24.84 11.45
CA LEU A 375 23.40 23.58 11.97
C LEU A 375 24.93 23.57 11.88
N GLU A 376 25.55 23.31 13.04
CA GLU A 376 27.00 23.22 13.17
C GLU A 376 27.49 21.77 13.10
N LEU A 377 28.67 21.60 12.53
CA LEU A 377 29.32 20.31 12.42
C LEU A 377 30.11 20.04 13.70
N GLN A 378 29.65 19.09 14.51
CA GLN A 378 30.21 18.81 15.84
C GLN A 378 31.26 17.68 15.85
N GLY A 379 31.44 16.94 14.75
CA GLY A 379 32.46 15.89 14.63
C GLY A 379 32.22 14.87 13.51
N THR A 380 33.09 13.88 13.41
CA THR A 380 33.01 12.72 12.51
C THR A 380 32.77 11.44 13.29
N VAL A 381 32.01 10.51 12.71
CA VAL A 381 31.85 9.15 13.25
C VAL A 381 32.49 8.18 12.28
N ASP A 382 33.50 7.45 12.76
CA ASP A 382 34.10 6.37 11.99
C ASP A 382 33.14 5.18 11.91
N THR A 383 32.87 4.71 10.69
CA THR A 383 32.08 3.50 10.48
C THR A 383 33.00 2.29 10.59
N PRO A 384 32.50 1.11 11.01
CA PRO A 384 33.31 -0.10 11.15
C PRO A 384 34.13 -0.40 9.88
N GLU A 385 33.54 -0.18 8.71
CA GLU A 385 34.20 -0.36 7.41
C GLU A 385 35.41 0.56 7.21
N VAL A 386 35.36 1.79 7.74
CA VAL A 386 36.44 2.77 7.67
C VAL A 386 37.56 2.41 8.65
N THR A 387 37.21 2.03 9.88
CA THR A 387 38.17 1.57 10.89
C THR A 387 38.85 0.26 10.51
N ASP A 388 38.13 -0.69 9.90
CA ASP A 388 38.68 -1.98 9.46
C ASP A 388 39.74 -1.80 8.36
N LEU A 389 39.68 -0.69 7.62
CA LEU A 389 40.67 -0.29 6.63
C LEU A 389 41.84 0.52 7.23
N GLY A 390 41.89 0.69 8.55
CA GLY A 390 42.92 1.49 9.24
C GLY A 390 42.83 2.98 8.94
N MET A 391 41.64 3.46 8.57
CA MET A 391 41.38 4.87 8.25
C MET A 391 40.46 5.49 9.31
N ARG A 392 40.49 6.82 9.41
CA ARG A 392 39.50 7.62 10.14
C ARG A 392 39.05 8.80 9.29
N VAL A 393 37.86 9.32 9.54
CA VAL A 393 37.36 10.52 8.88
C VAL A 393 37.67 11.72 9.77
N GLU A 394 38.35 12.73 9.21
CA GLU A 394 38.56 14.02 9.84
C GLU A 394 37.84 15.13 9.09
N VAL A 395 37.54 16.22 9.78
CA VAL A 395 37.00 17.43 9.15
C VAL A 395 38.16 18.37 8.91
N ASP A 396 38.36 18.76 7.66
CA ASP A 396 39.33 19.79 7.31
C ASP A 396 38.87 21.15 7.90
N PRO A 397 39.66 21.79 8.80
CA PRO A 397 39.24 23.01 9.49
C PRO A 397 39.04 24.23 8.58
N GLY A 398 39.64 24.23 7.40
CA GLY A 398 39.57 25.35 6.45
C GLY A 398 38.42 25.23 5.45
N SER A 399 38.02 23.99 5.10
CA SER A 399 36.98 23.73 4.10
C SER A 399 35.70 23.11 4.67
N GLY A 400 35.72 22.64 5.92
CA GLY A 400 34.61 21.90 6.53
C GLY A 400 34.32 20.55 5.86
N ARG A 401 35.21 20.06 4.98
CA ARG A 401 35.03 18.83 4.23
C ARG A 401 35.57 17.63 5.00
N ALA A 402 34.82 16.53 4.96
CA ALA A 402 35.28 15.24 5.47
C ALA A 402 36.43 14.69 4.61
N LYS A 403 37.52 14.29 5.24
CA LYS A 403 38.73 13.71 4.64
C LYS A 403 39.08 12.40 5.33
N LEU A 404 39.35 11.36 4.56
CA LEU A 404 39.89 10.11 5.09
C LEU A 404 41.39 10.27 5.36
N VAL A 405 41.81 9.97 6.59
CA VAL A 405 43.21 9.97 7.01
C VAL A 405 43.59 8.60 7.58
N ASN A 406 44.85 8.21 7.43
CA ASN A 406 45.35 6.94 7.92
C ASN A 406 45.63 7.03 9.43
N VAL A 407 45.21 6.03 10.21
CA VAL A 407 45.32 6.01 11.69
C VAL A 407 46.77 5.87 12.17
N SER A 408 47.73 5.63 11.28
CA SER A 408 49.16 5.48 11.63
C SER A 408 49.88 6.74 12.12
N SER A 409 49.23 7.90 12.26
CA SER A 409 49.82 9.03 13.00
C SER A 409 48.81 10.11 13.40
N SER A 410 48.16 9.98 14.56
CA SER A 410 48.05 11.07 15.56
C SER A 410 47.08 10.74 16.70
N LYS A 411 47.43 11.31 17.86
CA LYS A 411 46.78 11.20 19.17
C LYS A 411 45.28 11.44 19.10
N SER A 412 44.53 10.56 19.75
CA SER A 412 43.09 10.64 19.97
C SER A 412 42.75 11.62 21.10
N GLU A 413 41.97 12.65 20.81
CA GLU A 413 41.11 13.32 21.79
C GLU A 413 39.68 12.87 21.52
N GLU A 414 39.03 12.27 22.53
CA GLU A 414 37.60 11.93 22.52
C GLU A 414 36.79 13.22 22.60
N ILE A 415 35.90 13.44 21.64
CA ILE A 415 34.89 14.52 21.68
C ILE A 415 33.52 13.87 21.68
N ASP A 416 32.78 14.08 22.78
CA ASP A 416 31.36 13.72 22.91
C ASP A 416 30.51 14.75 22.15
N GLY A 417 29.85 14.34 21.06
CA GLY A 417 29.01 15.23 20.26
C GLY A 417 28.20 14.55 19.14
N ILE A 418 27.01 15.08 18.88
CA ILE A 418 26.00 14.54 17.94
C ILE A 418 26.44 14.74 16.47
N CYS A 419 26.31 13.72 15.61
CA CYS A 419 26.97 13.65 14.30
C CYS A 419 26.04 13.71 13.07
N TYR A 420 26.37 14.55 12.08
CA TYR A 420 25.78 14.53 10.72
C TYR A 420 26.75 14.94 9.60
N CYS A 421 27.96 14.36 9.52
CA CYS A 421 29.03 14.89 8.67
C CYS A 421 28.79 14.83 7.14
N SER A 422 28.18 13.77 6.59
CA SER A 422 27.98 13.63 5.13
C SER A 422 26.66 14.22 4.62
N THR A 423 25.63 14.21 5.47
CA THR A 423 24.30 14.75 5.17
C THR A 423 24.27 16.27 5.26
N LEU A 424 24.87 16.87 6.31
CA LEU A 424 24.95 18.33 6.44
C LEU A 424 25.71 18.96 5.27
N PHE A 425 26.79 18.33 4.82
CA PHE A 425 27.56 18.83 3.68
C PHE A 425 26.75 18.75 2.38
N ALA A 426 26.12 17.59 2.10
CA ALA A 426 25.27 17.43 0.93
C ALA A 426 24.08 18.42 0.93
N LEU A 427 23.56 18.77 2.11
CA LEU A 427 22.46 19.71 2.27
C LEU A 427 22.88 21.17 2.26
N ARG A 428 24.06 21.53 2.78
CA ARG A 428 24.63 22.87 2.58
C ARG A 428 24.90 23.12 1.10
N VAL A 429 25.46 22.13 0.40
CA VAL A 429 25.63 22.19 -1.05
C VAL A 429 24.28 22.25 -1.77
N ALA A 430 23.26 21.51 -1.32
CA ALA A 430 21.92 21.60 -1.88
C ALA A 430 21.23 22.96 -1.58
N CYS A 431 21.46 23.56 -0.41
CA CYS A 431 20.95 24.89 -0.06
C CYS A 431 21.64 25.98 -0.90
N GLU A 432 22.95 25.86 -1.14
CA GLU A 432 23.67 26.76 -2.04
C GLU A 432 23.20 26.60 -3.50
N TRP A 433 22.93 25.37 -3.94
CA TRP A 433 22.41 25.07 -5.28
C TRP A 433 20.95 25.50 -5.48
N LEU A 434 20.10 25.47 -4.43
CA LEU A 434 18.72 25.97 -4.48
C LEU A 434 18.65 27.51 -4.42
N ARG A 435 19.72 28.19 -3.99
CA ARG A 435 19.83 29.66 -3.97
C ARG A 435 20.34 30.24 -5.29
N SER A 436 20.92 29.43 -6.16
CA SER A 436 21.43 29.79 -7.51
C SER A 436 20.41 29.45 -8.59
#